data_AF-A0A1S3CCA8-F1
#
_entry.id   AF-A0A1S3CCA8-F1
#
_cell.length_a   1.000
_cell.length_b   1.000
_cell.length_c   1.000
_cell.angle_alpha   90.00
_cell.angle_beta   90.00
_cell.angle_gamma   90.00
#
_symmetry.space_group_name_H-M   'P 1'
#
loop_
_entity.id
_entity.type
_entity.pdbx_description
1 polymer ?
#
loop_
_entity_poly.entity_id
_entity_poly.type
_entity_poly.pdbx_seq_one_letter_code
_entity_poly.pdbx_strand_id
1 'polypeptide(L)'
;MAAETAAFSAFFALLITMVASQTPPTAYTNHTVGGPAGWFFNATNNISTTNYSSWAASQTFNLGDFLIFRTNSNQTVIQTYNLTTFNSCSFDDASDNDTVQYYGGDSNFNKPLVIPVPLTIKGPNYFFSDADDGVQCQRGMAFEIQVNTGLGLPPSLNQPPPPPYATPPDSESSQTPPFTIPETKKNGGFKSVANLRRDLFFFFFFMAMMPLLPSFR
;
A
#
# COMPACT_ATOMS: atom_id res chain seq x y z
N MET A 1 -45.38 -60.81 -2.04
CA MET A 1 -44.11 -60.11 -2.28
C MET A 1 -44.41 -58.99 -3.28
N ALA A 2 -45.12 -57.91 -2.94
CA ALA A 2 -44.92 -56.89 -1.90
C ALA A 2 -43.62 -56.06 -2.11
N ALA A 3 -43.85 -54.76 -2.33
CA ALA A 3 -42.93 -53.62 -2.39
C ALA A 3 -42.06 -53.50 -3.67
N GLU A 4 -42.47 -52.80 -4.72
CA GLU A 4 -42.71 -51.34 -4.88
C GLU A 4 -41.43 -50.50 -5.08
N THR A 5 -41.30 -50.01 -6.32
CA THR A 5 -41.02 -48.61 -6.68
C THR A 5 -40.60 -47.67 -5.55
N ALA A 6 -39.29 -47.48 -5.37
CA ALA A 6 -38.76 -46.34 -4.62
C ALA A 6 -37.27 -46.07 -4.92
N ALA A 7 -36.82 -46.17 -6.19
CA ALA A 7 -35.43 -45.88 -6.55
C ALA A 7 -35.25 -44.61 -7.40
N PHE A 8 -36.26 -43.72 -7.41
CA PHE A 8 -36.23 -42.44 -8.14
C PHE A 8 -36.60 -41.22 -7.27
N SER A 9 -36.42 -41.31 -5.94
CA SER A 9 -36.70 -40.19 -5.02
C SER A 9 -35.66 -40.04 -3.91
N ALA A 10 -34.38 -40.04 -4.28
CA ALA A 10 -33.29 -39.64 -3.39
C ALA A 10 -32.44 -38.49 -3.96
N PHE A 11 -32.97 -37.73 -4.93
CA PHE A 11 -32.28 -36.60 -5.57
C PHE A 11 -32.71 -35.21 -5.06
N PHE A 12 -33.53 -35.12 -4.01
CA PHE A 12 -34.15 -33.86 -3.58
C PHE A 12 -34.08 -33.58 -2.07
N ALA A 13 -33.02 -34.03 -1.39
CA ALA A 13 -32.86 -33.76 0.05
C ALA A 13 -31.41 -33.48 0.47
N LEU A 14 -30.66 -32.75 -0.35
CA LEU A 14 -29.38 -32.17 0.06
C LEU A 14 -29.30 -30.68 -0.32
N LEU A 15 -30.35 -29.92 0.00
CA LEU A 15 -30.27 -28.47 0.14
C LEU A 15 -29.64 -28.17 1.50
N ILE A 16 -28.31 -28.32 1.58
CA ILE A 16 -27.55 -27.79 2.72
C ILE A 16 -27.60 -26.28 2.61
N THR A 17 -28.39 -25.68 3.48
CA THR A 17 -28.44 -24.25 3.76
C THR A 17 -27.03 -23.75 4.07
N MET A 18 -26.38 -23.11 3.09
CA MET A 18 -25.25 -22.22 3.36
C MET A 18 -25.81 -20.98 4.06
N VAL A 19 -25.87 -21.03 5.39
CA VAL A 19 -25.95 -19.82 6.19
C VAL A 19 -24.61 -19.12 5.98
N ALA A 20 -24.61 -18.08 5.14
CA ALA A 20 -23.48 -17.16 5.07
C ALA A 20 -23.34 -16.52 6.46
N SER A 21 -22.42 -17.05 7.26
CA SER A 21 -21.92 -16.36 8.44
C SER A 21 -21.37 -15.02 7.94
N GLN A 22 -22.10 -13.94 8.20
CA GLN A 22 -21.60 -12.59 8.00
C GLN A 22 -20.51 -12.37 9.05
N THR A 23 -19.31 -12.86 8.75
CA THR A 23 -18.10 -12.44 9.46
C THR A 23 -18.04 -10.93 9.39
N PRO A 24 -17.76 -10.22 10.51
CA PRO A 24 -17.51 -8.79 10.49
C PRO A 24 -16.51 -8.46 9.37
N PRO A 25 -16.58 -7.26 8.75
CA PRO A 25 -15.67 -6.90 7.69
C PRO A 25 -14.24 -7.16 8.14
N THR A 26 -13.60 -8.13 7.47
CA THR A 26 -12.28 -8.61 7.85
C THR A 26 -11.32 -7.44 7.82
N ALA A 27 -10.56 -7.32 8.92
CA ALA A 27 -9.34 -6.54 8.95
C ALA A 27 -8.48 -6.87 7.72
N TYR A 28 -7.69 -5.89 7.27
CA TYR A 28 -6.69 -6.09 6.22
C TYR A 28 -5.88 -7.37 6.45
N THR A 29 -5.50 -8.03 5.36
CA THR A 29 -4.77 -9.29 5.38
C THR A 29 -3.30 -9.06 5.03
N ASN A 30 -2.41 -9.76 5.73
CA ASN A 30 -0.98 -9.78 5.42
C ASN A 30 -0.65 -11.03 4.61
N HIS A 31 -0.32 -10.86 3.33
CA HIS A 31 0.10 -11.93 2.43
C HIS A 31 1.62 -12.04 2.42
N THR A 32 2.18 -13.10 2.98
CA THR A 32 3.63 -13.33 2.92
C THR A 32 4.01 -13.84 1.54
N VAL A 33 4.77 -13.04 0.79
CA VAL A 33 5.19 -13.34 -0.59
C VAL A 33 6.03 -14.61 -0.63
N GLY A 34 5.64 -15.55 -1.49
CA GLY A 34 6.29 -16.86 -1.61
C GLY A 34 6.09 -17.81 -0.42
N GLY A 35 5.22 -17.46 0.54
CA GLY A 35 4.97 -18.28 1.73
C GLY A 35 6.27 -18.51 2.53
N PRO A 36 6.54 -19.75 2.99
CA PRO A 36 7.76 -20.08 3.72
C PRO A 36 9.06 -19.79 2.96
N ALA A 37 9.05 -19.87 1.63
CA ALA A 37 10.23 -19.65 0.78
C ALA A 37 10.72 -18.19 0.83
N GLY A 38 9.81 -17.23 0.99
CA GLY A 38 10.13 -15.80 0.98
C GLY A 38 10.38 -15.23 -0.41
N TRP A 39 10.91 -14.01 -0.48
CA TRP A 39 11.27 -13.31 -1.71
C TRP A 39 12.77 -13.43 -1.96
N PHE A 40 13.21 -14.52 -2.57
CA PHE A 40 14.63 -14.79 -2.81
C PHE A 40 14.92 -15.37 -4.19
N PHE A 41 16.14 -15.08 -4.66
CA PHE A 41 16.76 -15.64 -5.84
C PHE A 41 17.75 -16.74 -5.46
N ASN A 42 17.71 -17.87 -6.16
CA ASN A 42 18.76 -18.88 -6.06
C ASN A 42 19.80 -18.62 -7.16
N ALA A 43 20.91 -17.98 -6.79
CA ALA A 43 22.01 -17.67 -7.71
C ALA A 43 22.71 -18.93 -8.26
N THR A 44 22.71 -20.05 -7.52
CA THR A 44 23.32 -21.31 -7.98
C THR A 44 22.54 -21.95 -9.11
N ASN A 45 21.21 -21.93 -9.01
CA ASN A 45 20.32 -22.53 -10.00
C ASN A 45 19.79 -21.50 -11.02
N ASN A 46 20.14 -20.23 -10.85
CA ASN A 46 19.69 -19.11 -11.67
C ASN A 46 18.16 -19.04 -11.83
N ILE A 47 17.42 -19.20 -10.73
CA ILE A 47 15.95 -19.22 -10.69
C ILE A 47 15.42 -18.71 -9.35
N SER A 48 14.19 -18.18 -9.34
CA SER A 48 13.49 -17.87 -8.10
C SER A 48 13.35 -19.08 -7.18
N THR A 49 13.31 -18.82 -5.86
CA THR A 49 13.17 -19.88 -4.84
C THR A 49 11.79 -20.54 -4.82
N THR A 50 10.79 -19.91 -5.45
CA THR A 50 9.45 -20.46 -5.62
C THR A 50 8.77 -19.84 -6.84
N ASN A 51 7.68 -20.44 -7.31
CA ASN A 51 6.85 -19.87 -8.36
C ASN A 51 5.91 -18.82 -7.75
N TYR A 52 6.29 -17.54 -7.83
CA TYR A 52 5.47 -16.45 -7.28
C TYR A 52 4.15 -16.24 -8.02
N SER A 53 4.06 -16.59 -9.31
CA SER A 53 2.79 -16.54 -10.04
C SER A 53 1.80 -17.57 -9.51
N SER A 54 2.26 -18.81 -9.23
CA SER A 54 1.42 -19.83 -8.59
C SER A 54 1.04 -19.45 -7.16
N TRP A 55 1.96 -18.84 -6.41
CA TRP A 55 1.64 -18.30 -5.07
C TRP A 55 0.57 -17.21 -5.16
N ALA A 56 0.73 -16.23 -6.05
CA ALA A 56 -0.22 -15.13 -6.24
C ALA A 56 -1.61 -15.64 -6.64
N ALA A 57 -1.68 -16.60 -7.57
CA ALA A 57 -2.93 -17.19 -8.03
C ALA A 57 -3.69 -17.97 -6.93
N SER A 58 -3.02 -18.35 -5.83
CA SER A 58 -3.63 -19.03 -4.69
C SER A 58 -4.27 -18.08 -3.66
N GLN A 59 -4.18 -16.77 -3.88
CA GLN A 59 -4.58 -15.75 -2.92
C GLN A 59 -5.68 -14.85 -3.49
N THR A 60 -6.35 -14.12 -2.61
CA THR A 60 -7.26 -13.02 -2.97
C THR A 60 -6.75 -11.75 -2.33
N PHE A 61 -6.54 -10.72 -3.13
CA PHE A 61 -6.00 -9.45 -2.68
C PHE A 61 -7.06 -8.36 -2.73
N ASN A 62 -7.13 -7.54 -1.70
CA ASN A 62 -8.07 -6.44 -1.57
C ASN A 62 -7.34 -5.15 -1.19
N LEU A 63 -8.01 -4.02 -1.45
CA LEU A 63 -7.55 -2.73 -0.96
C LEU A 63 -7.33 -2.75 0.56
N GLY A 64 -6.20 -2.23 0.99
CA GLY A 64 -5.79 -2.19 2.39
C GLY A 64 -5.00 -3.40 2.86
N ASP A 65 -5.00 -4.51 2.12
CA ASP A 65 -4.13 -5.66 2.39
C ASP A 65 -2.65 -5.27 2.23
N PHE A 66 -1.76 -6.08 2.80
CA PHE A 66 -0.31 -5.90 2.68
C PHE A 66 0.34 -7.12 2.05
N LEU A 67 1.31 -6.88 1.17
CA LEU A 67 2.30 -7.89 0.80
C LEU A 67 3.49 -7.77 1.74
N ILE A 68 3.90 -8.88 2.33
CA ILE A 68 5.04 -8.95 3.25
C ILE A 68 6.18 -9.68 2.54
N PHE A 69 7.18 -8.91 2.11
CA PHE A 69 8.39 -9.44 1.48
C PHE A 69 9.42 -9.76 2.56
N ARG A 70 9.62 -11.06 2.84
CA ARG A 70 10.74 -11.53 3.66
C ARG A 70 11.92 -11.79 2.73
N THR A 71 12.97 -10.99 2.82
CA THR A 71 14.02 -10.89 1.80
C THR A 71 15.38 -10.58 2.45
N ASN A 72 16.40 -10.32 1.65
CA ASN A 72 17.64 -9.66 2.07
C ASN A 72 18.01 -8.49 1.13
N SER A 73 19.12 -7.82 1.44
CA SER A 73 19.57 -6.63 0.72
C SER A 73 20.07 -6.87 -0.71
N ASN A 74 20.12 -8.12 -1.18
CA ASN A 74 20.52 -8.44 -2.56
C ASN A 74 19.36 -8.43 -3.54
N GLN A 75 18.12 -8.41 -3.04
CA GLN A 75 16.93 -8.34 -3.87
C GLN A 75 16.39 -6.92 -3.86
N THR A 76 15.72 -6.55 -4.94
CA THR A 76 14.89 -5.35 -5.01
C THR A 76 13.41 -5.73 -4.87
N VAL A 77 12.61 -4.77 -4.41
CA VAL A 77 11.14 -4.89 -4.39
C VAL A 77 10.59 -3.67 -5.10
N ILE A 78 10.16 -3.88 -6.35
CA ILE A 78 9.57 -2.85 -7.19
C ILE A 78 8.11 -3.21 -7.42
N GLN A 79 7.23 -2.22 -7.27
CA GLN A 79 5.84 -2.27 -7.67
C GLN A 79 5.67 -1.37 -8.88
N THR A 80 4.97 -1.83 -9.90
CA THR A 80 4.50 -0.99 -11.00
C THR A 80 3.06 -1.29 -11.35
N TYR A 81 2.35 -0.31 -11.87
CA TYR A 81 1.03 -0.46 -12.49
C TYR A 81 1.10 -0.53 -14.02
N ASN A 82 2.32 -0.45 -14.56
CA ASN A 82 2.60 -0.44 -15.98
C ASN A 82 3.11 -1.80 -16.46
N LEU A 83 2.33 -2.47 -17.31
CA LEU A 83 2.68 -3.79 -17.83
C LEU A 83 3.96 -3.77 -18.68
N THR A 84 4.26 -2.65 -19.37
CA THR A 84 5.48 -2.53 -20.18
C THR A 84 6.71 -2.50 -19.29
N THR A 85 6.71 -1.72 -18.21
CA THR A 85 7.78 -1.66 -17.21
C THR A 85 7.99 -3.02 -16.54
N PHE A 86 6.91 -3.72 -16.22
CA PHE A 86 7.00 -5.07 -15.68
C PHE A 86 7.66 -6.05 -16.66
N ASN A 87 7.22 -6.04 -17.93
CA ASN A 87 7.73 -6.95 -18.95
C ASN A 87 9.18 -6.65 -19.37
N SER A 88 9.63 -5.39 -19.27
CA SER A 88 11.03 -5.04 -19.50
C SER A 88 11.94 -5.52 -18.38
N CYS A 89 11.39 -5.87 -17.21
CA CYS A 89 12.14 -6.21 -16.00
C CYS A 89 13.13 -5.11 -15.61
N SER A 90 12.82 -3.84 -15.87
CA SER A 90 13.66 -2.69 -15.54
C SER A 90 12.82 -1.52 -15.05
N PHE A 91 13.31 -0.82 -14.02
CA PHE A 91 12.66 0.39 -13.50
C PHE A 91 13.35 1.69 -13.92
N ASP A 92 14.46 1.63 -14.66
CA ASP A 92 15.30 2.79 -14.97
C ASP A 92 14.56 3.89 -15.76
N ASP A 93 13.68 3.47 -16.68
CA ASP A 93 12.86 4.36 -17.51
C ASP A 93 11.41 4.51 -16.97
N ALA A 94 11.14 4.03 -15.76
CA ALA A 94 9.79 4.02 -15.20
C ALA A 94 9.31 5.41 -14.77
N SER A 95 7.99 5.63 -14.78
CA SER A 95 7.42 6.88 -14.27
C SER A 95 7.25 6.83 -12.76
N ASP A 96 7.65 7.89 -12.06
CA ASP A 96 7.42 8.05 -10.62
C ASP A 96 5.93 7.98 -10.23
N ASN A 97 5.01 8.19 -11.18
CA ASN A 97 3.57 8.16 -10.94
C ASN A 97 2.99 6.73 -10.91
N ASP A 98 3.65 5.77 -11.56
CA ASP A 98 3.12 4.42 -11.73
C ASP A 98 4.05 3.33 -11.18
N THR A 99 5.25 3.68 -10.71
CA THR A 99 6.26 2.75 -10.27
C THR A 99 6.91 3.21 -8.97
N VAL A 100 7.07 2.29 -8.02
CA VAL A 100 7.64 2.54 -6.70
C VAL A 100 8.68 1.46 -6.38
N GLN A 101 9.91 1.88 -6.08
CA GLN A 101 10.91 1.01 -5.49
C GLN A 101 10.82 1.08 -3.96
N TYR A 102 10.33 0.01 -3.33
CA TYR A 102 10.25 -0.08 -1.88
C TYR A 102 11.61 -0.39 -1.24
N TYR A 103 12.47 -1.10 -1.98
CA TYR A 103 13.82 -1.40 -1.55
C TYR A 103 14.72 -1.75 -2.75
N GLY A 104 15.98 -1.33 -2.65
CA GLY A 104 17.05 -1.61 -3.59
C GLY A 104 18.24 -0.67 -3.41
N GLY A 105 19.35 -0.97 -4.09
CA GLY A 105 20.54 -0.09 -4.11
C GLY A 105 21.39 -0.04 -2.85
N ASP A 106 21.25 -1.00 -1.91
CA ASP A 106 22.11 -1.07 -0.72
C ASP A 106 23.51 -1.59 -1.09
N SER A 107 24.54 -0.93 -0.58
CA SER A 107 25.94 -1.33 -0.75
C SER A 107 26.35 -2.49 0.15
N ASN A 108 25.55 -2.82 1.15
CA ASN A 108 25.80 -3.90 2.09
C ASN A 108 24.89 -5.08 1.79
N PHE A 109 25.46 -6.09 1.17
CA PHE A 109 24.75 -7.31 0.79
C PHE A 109 24.47 -8.24 1.99
N ASN A 110 23.51 -9.15 1.80
CA ASN A 110 23.08 -10.22 2.70
C ASN A 110 22.46 -9.78 4.04
N LYS A 111 22.00 -8.54 4.16
CA LYS A 111 21.26 -8.09 5.35
C LYS A 111 19.82 -8.62 5.30
N PRO A 112 19.33 -9.35 6.32
CA PRO A 112 17.94 -9.78 6.38
C PRO A 112 16.98 -8.59 6.49
N LEU A 113 15.87 -8.65 5.75
CA LEU A 113 14.88 -7.56 5.66
C LEU A 113 13.46 -8.10 5.64
N VAL A 114 12.54 -7.27 6.14
CA VAL A 114 11.09 -7.47 5.97
C VAL A 114 10.52 -6.16 5.45
N ILE A 115 9.97 -6.19 4.24
CA ILE A 115 9.43 -5.00 3.57
C ILE A 115 7.91 -5.18 3.43
N PRO A 116 7.10 -4.41 4.19
CA PRO A 116 5.65 -4.38 4.01
C PRO A 116 5.27 -3.43 2.88
N VAL A 117 4.44 -3.90 1.96
CA VAL A 117 3.94 -3.14 0.81
C VAL A 117 2.41 -3.08 0.88
N PRO A 118 1.80 -1.89 1.05
CA PRO A 118 0.36 -1.75 1.11
C PRO A 118 -0.28 -1.80 -0.28
N LEU A 119 -1.41 -2.50 -0.41
CA LEU A 119 -2.20 -2.54 -1.64
C LEU A 119 -3.22 -1.40 -1.66
N THR A 120 -2.86 -0.31 -2.33
CA THR A 120 -3.63 0.95 -2.30
C THR A 120 -4.38 1.25 -3.58
N ILE A 121 -4.07 0.55 -4.68
CA ILE A 121 -4.68 0.77 -5.98
C ILE A 121 -5.36 -0.52 -6.46
N LYS A 122 -6.66 -0.40 -6.76
CA LYS A 122 -7.46 -1.48 -7.37
C LYS A 122 -6.97 -1.73 -8.79
N GLY A 123 -6.96 -2.98 -9.20
CA GLY A 123 -6.55 -3.35 -10.55
C GLY A 123 -5.36 -4.29 -10.55
N PRO A 124 -4.79 -4.56 -11.74
CA PRO A 124 -3.53 -5.27 -11.84
C PRO A 124 -2.42 -4.46 -11.16
N ASN A 125 -1.65 -5.15 -10.32
CA ASN A 125 -0.44 -4.63 -9.69
C ASN A 125 0.68 -5.62 -10.01
N TYR A 126 1.81 -5.11 -10.47
CA TYR A 126 2.93 -5.94 -10.89
C TYR A 126 4.11 -5.75 -9.95
N PHE A 127 4.74 -6.86 -9.55
CA PHE A 127 5.85 -6.86 -8.61
C PHE A 127 7.03 -7.62 -9.20
N PHE A 128 8.22 -7.04 -9.17
CA PHE A 128 9.41 -7.69 -9.69
C PHE A 128 10.68 -7.23 -8.96
N SER A 129 11.76 -7.99 -9.17
CA SER A 129 13.10 -7.57 -8.79
C SER A 129 13.93 -7.21 -10.02
N ASP A 130 14.36 -5.96 -10.09
CA ASP A 130 15.35 -5.46 -11.04
C ASP A 130 16.81 -5.75 -10.65
N ALA A 131 17.06 -6.48 -9.55
CA ALA A 131 18.42 -6.82 -9.17
C ALA A 131 19.11 -7.66 -10.26
N ASP A 132 20.43 -7.47 -10.39
CA ASP A 132 21.25 -8.11 -11.43
C ASP A 132 20.78 -7.74 -12.85
N ASP A 133 20.59 -6.43 -13.10
CA ASP A 133 20.11 -5.86 -14.36
C ASP A 133 18.84 -6.57 -14.90
N GLY A 134 17.86 -6.78 -14.02
CA GLY A 134 16.60 -7.44 -14.34
C GLY A 134 16.66 -8.97 -14.47
N VAL A 135 17.83 -9.61 -14.34
CA VAL A 135 17.96 -11.08 -14.48
C VAL A 135 17.09 -11.82 -13.47
N GLN A 136 17.01 -11.35 -12.22
CA GLN A 136 16.16 -12.00 -11.21
C GLN A 136 14.68 -12.02 -11.63
N CYS A 137 14.16 -10.90 -12.15
CA CYS A 137 12.81 -10.80 -12.71
C CYS A 137 12.60 -11.78 -13.87
N GLN A 138 13.49 -11.78 -14.86
CA GLN A 138 13.43 -12.68 -16.02
C GLN A 138 13.47 -14.16 -15.65
N ARG A 139 14.09 -14.47 -14.51
CA ARG A 139 14.23 -15.82 -13.94
C ARG A 139 13.18 -16.14 -12.87
N GLY A 140 12.09 -15.39 -12.85
CA GLY A 140 10.89 -15.72 -12.11
C GLY A 140 10.75 -15.02 -10.76
N MET A 141 11.58 -14.04 -10.41
CA MET A 141 11.30 -13.10 -9.31
C MET A 141 10.39 -11.97 -9.78
N ALA A 142 9.22 -12.37 -10.27
CA ALA A 142 8.21 -11.51 -10.82
C ALA A 142 6.84 -12.17 -10.63
N PHE A 143 5.82 -11.36 -10.32
CA PHE A 143 4.43 -11.80 -10.29
C PHE A 143 3.46 -10.64 -10.47
N GLU A 144 2.28 -10.99 -10.94
CA GLU A 144 1.12 -10.10 -11.01
C GLU A 144 0.12 -10.49 -9.94
N ILE A 145 -0.57 -9.50 -9.38
CA ILE A 145 -1.79 -9.71 -8.59
C ILE A 145 -2.93 -8.85 -9.12
N GLN A 146 -4.15 -9.30 -8.86
CA GLN A 146 -5.36 -8.52 -9.08
C GLN A 146 -5.89 -8.02 -7.74
N VAL A 147 -5.80 -6.72 -7.50
CA VAL A 147 -6.32 -6.08 -6.28
C VAL A 147 -7.80 -5.74 -6.47
N ASN A 148 -8.63 -6.25 -5.56
CA ASN A 148 -10.06 -6.02 -5.53
C ASN A 148 -10.42 -4.88 -4.58
N THR A 149 -11.65 -4.38 -4.67
CA THR A 149 -12.17 -3.38 -3.71
C THR A 149 -12.31 -3.97 -2.30
N GLY A 150 -12.37 -5.29 -2.16
CA GLY A 150 -12.75 -5.94 -0.91
C GLY A 150 -14.20 -5.69 -0.56
N LEU A 151 -14.51 -5.71 0.74
CA LEU A 151 -15.86 -5.46 1.24
C LEU A 151 -16.31 -3.99 1.10
N GLY A 152 -15.37 -3.09 0.82
CA GLY A 152 -15.65 -1.65 0.69
C GLY A 152 -16.12 -1.00 1.99
N LEU A 153 -16.62 0.23 1.89
CA LEU A 153 -17.28 0.90 3.00
C LEU A 153 -18.52 0.09 3.41
N PRO A 154 -18.81 -0.05 4.71
CA PRO A 154 -20.05 -0.68 5.15
C PRO A 154 -21.25 0.06 4.54
N PRO A 155 -22.37 -0.63 4.21
CA PRO A 155 -23.54 -0.01 3.61
C PRO A 155 -24.08 1.22 4.38
N SER A 156 -23.86 1.27 5.70
CA SER A 156 -24.21 2.40 6.56
C SER A 156 -23.52 3.72 6.20
N LEU A 157 -22.38 3.67 5.52
CA LEU A 157 -21.61 4.85 5.09
C LEU A 157 -21.87 5.25 3.63
N ASN A 158 -22.70 4.50 2.89
CA ASN A 158 -23.19 4.90 1.56
C ASN A 158 -24.39 5.88 1.67
N GLN A 159 -24.36 6.79 2.65
CA GLN A 159 -25.39 7.82 2.78
C GLN A 159 -25.10 8.99 1.84
N PRO A 160 -26.14 9.59 1.22
CA PRO A 160 -26.00 10.85 0.49
C PRO A 160 -25.34 11.92 1.39
N PRO A 161 -24.52 12.83 0.83
CA PRO A 161 -23.98 13.93 1.60
C PRO A 161 -25.12 14.70 2.29
N PRO A 162 -24.94 15.15 3.54
CA PRO A 162 -25.94 15.97 4.21
C PRO A 162 -26.31 17.17 3.34
N PRO A 163 -27.59 17.60 3.34
CA PRO A 163 -27.96 18.82 2.66
C PRO A 163 -27.09 19.99 3.15
N PRO A 164 -26.78 20.98 2.29
CA PRO A 164 -26.00 22.14 2.67
C PRO A 164 -26.58 22.76 3.94
N TYR A 165 -25.72 23.10 4.90
CA TYR A 165 -26.14 23.77 6.12
C TYR A 165 -26.88 25.06 5.76
N ALA A 166 -28.17 25.12 6.07
CA ALA A 166 -28.95 26.35 6.04
C ALA A 166 -28.94 26.93 7.45
N THR A 167 -28.46 28.15 7.59
CA THR A 167 -28.57 28.91 8.84
C THR A 167 -30.05 29.00 9.20
N PRO A 168 -30.46 28.65 10.44
CA PRO A 168 -31.82 28.87 10.89
C PRO A 168 -32.20 30.34 10.68
N PRO A 169 -33.44 30.66 10.26
CA PRO A 169 -33.87 32.05 10.16
C PRO A 169 -33.71 32.70 11.53
N ASP A 170 -32.86 33.73 11.59
CA ASP A 170 -32.73 34.58 12.76
C ASP A 170 -34.12 35.10 13.10
N SER A 171 -34.62 34.73 14.27
CA SER A 171 -35.79 35.37 14.84
C SER A 171 -35.36 36.78 15.23
N GLU A 172 -35.57 37.74 14.32
CA GLU A 172 -35.58 39.16 14.65
C GLU A 172 -36.64 39.39 15.72
N SER A 173 -36.22 39.48 16.98
CA SER A 173 -36.99 40.19 18.01
C SER A 173 -36.10 40.56 19.19
N SER A 174 -35.86 41.88 19.26
CA SER A 174 -35.93 42.68 20.50
C SER A 174 -34.67 42.84 21.36
N GLN A 175 -34.04 43.99 21.11
CA GLN A 175 -33.59 44.98 22.10
C GLN A 175 -32.78 44.50 23.31
N THR A 176 -31.45 44.62 23.21
CA THR A 176 -30.60 44.89 24.38
C THR A 176 -30.56 46.40 24.68
N PRO A 177 -30.82 46.86 25.92
CA PRO A 177 -30.68 48.26 26.31
C PRO A 177 -29.19 48.66 26.40
N PRO A 178 -28.85 49.95 26.22
CA PRO A 178 -27.48 50.41 26.17
C PRO A 178 -26.86 50.46 27.57
N PHE A 179 -25.67 49.88 27.73
CA PHE A 179 -24.79 50.16 28.86
C PHE A 179 -23.63 51.05 28.39
N THR A 180 -23.42 52.15 29.11
CA THR A 180 -22.50 53.23 28.74
C THR A 180 -21.32 53.31 29.74
N ILE A 181 -20.11 53.51 29.19
CA ILE A 181 -18.87 54.16 29.72
C ILE A 181 -17.95 53.33 30.67
N PRO A 182 -16.59 53.48 30.69
CA PRO A 182 -15.66 54.30 29.88
C PRO A 182 -14.47 53.55 29.21
N GLU A 183 -13.88 54.23 28.22
CA GLU A 183 -12.53 54.00 27.71
C GLU A 183 -11.44 54.06 28.80
N THR A 184 -10.41 53.22 28.68
CA THR A 184 -9.09 53.53 29.23
C THR A 184 -8.01 53.22 28.19
N LYS A 185 -7.45 54.30 27.66
CA LYS A 185 -6.32 54.34 26.76
C LYS A 185 -5.04 53.93 27.50
N LYS A 186 -4.37 52.85 27.07
CA LYS A 186 -2.92 52.66 27.31
C LYS A 186 -2.26 52.07 26.06
N ASN A 187 -1.49 52.92 25.40
CA ASN A 187 -0.46 52.53 24.46
C ASN A 187 0.61 51.72 25.20
N GLY A 188 1.00 50.57 24.64
CA GLY A 188 2.12 49.78 25.13
C GLY A 188 2.45 48.69 24.13
N GLY A 189 3.31 49.01 23.15
CA GLY A 189 3.81 48.04 22.19
C GLY A 189 4.60 46.94 22.88
N PHE A 190 4.35 45.70 22.48
CA PHE A 190 5.27 44.58 22.70
C PHE A 190 5.47 43.85 21.38
N LYS A 191 6.73 43.84 20.96
CA LYS A 191 7.26 43.01 19.87
C LYS A 191 7.28 41.56 20.35
N SER A 192 6.76 40.63 19.54
CA SER A 192 7.06 39.19 19.63
C SER A 192 7.51 38.76 18.24
N VAL A 193 8.82 38.82 17.97
CA VAL A 193 9.78 37.70 18.05
C VAL A 193 9.29 36.52 17.21
N ALA A 194 9.87 36.44 16.01
CA ALA A 194 9.77 35.32 15.09
C ALA A 194 10.33 34.04 15.73
N ASN A 195 9.61 32.92 15.58
CA ASN A 195 10.19 31.60 15.80
C ASN A 195 10.40 30.92 14.44
N LEU A 196 11.64 31.04 13.98
CA LEU A 196 12.25 30.23 12.94
C LEU A 196 12.57 28.86 13.55
N ARG A 197 11.81 27.82 13.20
CA ARG A 197 12.20 26.44 13.49
C ARG A 197 11.70 25.50 12.40
N ARG A 198 12.28 25.68 11.21
CA ARG A 198 12.22 24.72 10.12
C ARG A 198 13.55 24.84 9.41
N ASP A 199 14.48 23.96 9.75
CA ASP A 199 15.60 23.52 8.91
C ASP A 199 16.58 22.69 9.75
N LEU A 200 16.40 21.36 9.75
CA LEU A 200 17.46 20.44 10.14
C LEU A 200 17.29 19.07 9.47
N PHE A 201 17.15 19.04 8.13
CA PHE A 201 17.26 17.79 7.36
C PHE A 201 17.85 17.94 5.95
N PHE A 202 18.48 19.07 5.63
CA PHE A 202 19.06 19.32 4.29
C PHE A 202 20.59 19.47 4.25
N PHE A 203 21.30 19.22 5.36
CA PHE A 203 22.76 19.47 5.43
C PHE A 203 23.67 18.24 5.36
N PHE A 204 23.16 17.03 5.11
CA PHE A 204 24.02 15.84 5.00
C PHE A 204 24.49 15.49 3.58
N PHE A 205 24.10 16.24 2.55
CA PHE A 205 24.40 15.85 1.16
C PHE A 205 25.60 16.54 0.50
N PHE A 206 26.33 17.44 1.17
CA PHE A 206 27.38 18.23 0.51
C PHE A 206 28.83 18.01 0.97
N MET A 207 29.12 16.97 1.75
CA MET A 207 30.49 16.73 2.25
C MET A 207 31.09 15.38 1.83
N ALA A 208 30.81 14.92 0.60
CA ALA A 208 31.38 13.67 0.08
C ALA A 208 31.84 13.71 -1.40
N MET A 209 32.16 14.90 -1.94
CA MET A 209 32.93 14.98 -3.18
C MET A 209 34.01 16.06 -3.08
N MET A 210 35.16 15.67 -2.56
CA MET A 210 36.42 16.37 -2.81
C MET A 210 37.36 15.34 -3.45
N PRO A 211 37.65 15.43 -4.77
CA PRO A 211 38.57 14.51 -5.40
C PRO A 211 40.01 14.85 -5.02
N LEU A 212 40.73 13.85 -4.51
CA LEU A 212 42.17 13.88 -4.32
C LEU A 212 42.86 14.02 -5.69
N LEU A 213 43.64 15.09 -5.86
CA LEU A 213 44.65 15.21 -6.92
C LEU A 213 45.73 14.12 -6.73
N PRO A 214 46.23 13.48 -7.80
CA PRO A 214 47.53 12.84 -7.77
C PRO A 214 48.64 13.84 -8.08
N SER A 215 49.66 13.83 -7.24
CA SER A 215 50.94 14.53 -7.39
C SER A 215 51.69 14.03 -8.63
N PHE A 216 52.28 14.98 -9.37
CA PHE A 216 53.31 14.73 -10.39
C PHE A 216 54.49 13.92 -9.83
N ARG A 217 54.89 12.87 -10.56
CA ARG A 217 56.28 12.66 -10.99
C ARG A 217 56.33 11.75 -12.21
#